data_AF-A0A947CS51-F1
#
_entry.id   AF-A0A947CS51-F1
#
_cell.length_a   1.000
_cell.length_b   1.000
_cell.length_c   1.000
_cell.angle_alpha   90.00
_cell.angle_beta   90.00
_cell.angle_gamma   90.00
#
_symmetry.space_group_name_H-M   'P 1'
#
loop_
_entity.id
_entity.type
_entity.pdbx_description
1 polymer ?
#
loop_
_entity_poly.entity_id
_entity_poly.type
_entity_poly.pdbx_seq_one_letter_code
_entity_poly.pdbx_strand_id
1 'polypeptide(L)'
;IRSPGVKESEALKYAGNNSLHEDVLAYIARQREWTKSYPIKANLVRNAKVPLALSMRLMPHLREKDLRQLAKSKNIPSALSAQARKLVMSRSGRKG
;
A
#
# COMPACT_ATOMS: atom_id res chain seq x y z
N ILE A 1 -14.51 -20.64 16.64
CA ILE A 1 -13.58 -19.90 17.52
C ILE A 1 -12.90 -18.82 16.66
N ARG A 2 -13.41 -17.59 16.66
CA ARG A 2 -12.71 -16.44 16.04
C ARG A 2 -11.60 -16.06 17.00
N SER A 3 -10.36 -16.40 16.65
CA SER A 3 -9.18 -16.04 17.44
C SER A 3 -9.20 -14.52 17.74
N PRO A 4 -8.90 -14.06 18.97
CA PRO A 4 -8.80 -12.64 19.30
C PRO A 4 -7.52 -12.00 18.75
N GLY A 5 -6.99 -12.54 17.64
CA GLY A 5 -5.77 -12.09 16.99
C GLY A 5 -6.04 -10.93 16.06
N VAL A 6 -5.47 -9.77 16.40
CA VAL A 6 -5.33 -8.55 15.60
C VAL A 6 -6.58 -8.17 14.79
N LYS A 7 -7.36 -7.22 15.32
CA LYS A 7 -8.52 -6.66 14.62
C LYS A 7 -8.06 -5.85 13.40
N GLU A 8 -8.92 -5.72 12.40
CA GLU A 8 -8.66 -4.85 11.23
C GLU A 8 -8.25 -3.43 11.65
N SER A 9 -8.82 -2.92 12.75
CA SER A 9 -8.47 -1.62 13.34
C SER A 9 -7.01 -1.54 13.82
N GLU A 10 -6.45 -2.64 14.34
CA GLU A 10 -5.05 -2.72 14.74
C GLU A 10 -4.15 -2.83 13.51
N ALA A 11 -4.53 -3.66 12.53
CA ALA A 11 -3.84 -3.74 11.25
C ALA A 11 -3.76 -2.37 10.55
N LEU A 12 -4.82 -1.56 10.63
CA LEU A 12 -4.84 -0.19 10.11
C LEU A 12 -3.86 0.74 10.83
N LYS A 13 -3.80 0.68 12.17
CA LYS A 13 -2.83 1.45 12.97
C LYS A 13 -1.39 1.06 12.63
N TYR A 14 -1.14 -0.24 12.42
CA TYR A 14 0.19 -0.76 12.17
C TYR A 14 0.67 -0.53 10.73
N ALA A 15 -0.22 -0.59 9.73
CA ALA A 15 0.13 -0.43 8.32
C ALA A 15 0.90 0.88 8.01
N GLY A 16 0.56 1.97 8.71
CA GLY A 16 1.21 3.27 8.54
C GLY A 16 2.39 3.52 9.48
N ASN A 17 2.72 2.57 10.37
CA ASN A 17 3.72 2.77 11.40
C ASN A 17 5.12 2.38 10.90
N ASN A 18 5.97 3.38 10.66
CA ASN A 18 7.36 3.18 10.24
C ASN A 18 8.29 2.69 11.37
N SER A 19 7.83 2.66 12.62
CA SER A 19 8.62 2.11 13.74
C SER A 19 8.58 0.57 13.80
N LEU A 20 7.61 -0.07 13.14
CA LEU A 20 7.49 -1.53 13.12
C LEU A 20 8.57 -2.18 12.24
N HIS A 21 8.82 -3.47 12.49
CA HIS A 21 9.71 -4.27 11.67
C HIS A 21 9.06 -4.61 10.31
N GLU A 22 9.90 -4.80 9.29
CA GLU A 22 9.46 -5.19 7.94
C GLU A 22 8.58 -6.43 7.96
N ASP A 23 8.91 -7.45 8.77
CA ASP A 23 8.15 -8.70 8.85
C ASP A 23 6.70 -8.50 9.30
N VAL A 24 6.47 -7.57 10.23
CA VAL A 24 5.11 -7.26 10.73
C VAL A 24 4.30 -6.62 9.60
N LEU A 25 4.90 -5.67 8.88
CA LEU A 25 4.26 -5.00 7.77
C LEU A 25 4.02 -5.95 6.59
N ALA A 26 4.98 -6.84 6.31
CA ALA A 26 4.88 -7.88 5.30
C ALA A 26 3.76 -8.89 5.64
N TYR A 27 3.64 -9.27 6.91
CA TYR A 27 2.53 -10.10 7.40
C TYR A 27 1.19 -9.42 7.13
N ILE A 28 1.04 -8.15 7.52
CA ILE A 28 -0.20 -7.39 7.29
C ILE A 28 -0.53 -7.31 5.79
N ALA A 29 0.46 -7.01 4.94
CA ALA A 29 0.30 -6.90 3.49
C ALA A 29 -0.03 -8.22 2.77
N ARG A 30 0.16 -9.37 3.42
CA ARG A 30 -0.22 -10.70 2.91
C ARG A 30 -1.62 -11.13 3.34
N GLN A 31 -2.20 -10.50 4.37
CA GLN A 31 -3.53 -10.85 4.83
C GLN A 31 -4.61 -10.30 3.91
N ARG A 32 -5.30 -11.21 3.21
CA ARG A 32 -6.38 -10.85 2.27
C ARG A 32 -7.53 -10.15 2.97
N GLU A 33 -7.87 -10.55 4.19
CA GLU A 33 -8.93 -9.93 4.98
C GLU A 33 -8.65 -8.45 5.26
N TRP A 34 -7.41 -8.10 5.58
CA TRP A 34 -7.03 -6.70 5.87
C TRP A 34 -6.79 -5.89 4.59
N THR A 35 -6.20 -6.50 3.55
CA THR A 35 -5.94 -5.82 2.27
C THR A 35 -7.21 -5.60 1.44
N LYS A 36 -8.39 -6.10 1.84
CA LYS A 36 -9.68 -5.62 1.32
C LYS A 36 -9.87 -4.14 1.63
N SER A 37 -9.47 -3.71 2.82
CA SER A 37 -9.56 -2.34 3.31
C SER A 37 -8.68 -1.38 2.49
N TYR A 38 -9.32 -0.37 1.89
CA TYR A 38 -8.61 0.70 1.20
C TYR A 38 -7.54 1.40 2.06
N PRO A 39 -7.87 1.89 3.27
CA PRO A 39 -6.90 2.66 4.06
C PRO A 39 -5.70 1.81 4.49
N ILE A 40 -5.88 0.51 4.72
CA ILE A 40 -4.76 -0.42 4.98
C ILE A 40 -3.84 -0.51 3.77
N LYS A 41 -4.39 -0.74 2.56
CA LYS A 41 -3.59 -0.77 1.32
C LYS A 41 -2.82 0.53 1.12
N ALA A 42 -3.49 1.68 1.27
CA ALA A 42 -2.88 2.99 1.07
C ALA A 42 -1.73 3.24 2.06
N ASN A 43 -1.92 2.89 3.33
CA ASN A 43 -0.88 3.04 4.35
C ASN A 43 0.32 2.13 4.08
N LEU A 44 0.08 0.85 3.75
CA LEU A 44 1.15 -0.09 3.42
C LEU A 44 2.00 0.39 2.24
N VAL A 45 1.37 0.83 1.14
CA VAL A 45 2.12 1.29 -0.05
C VAL A 45 2.94 2.56 0.23
N ARG A 46 2.52 3.40 1.17
CA ARG A 46 3.24 4.62 1.56
C ARG A 46 4.37 4.37 2.56
N ASN A 47 4.42 3.19 3.18
CA ASN A 47 5.40 2.84 4.20
C ASN A 47 6.66 2.27 3.54
N ALA A 48 7.80 2.92 3.79
CA ALA A 48 9.08 2.55 3.16
C ALA A 48 9.64 1.19 3.65
N LYS A 49 9.17 0.69 4.80
CA LYS A 49 9.54 -0.63 5.33
C LYS A 49 8.68 -1.76 4.78
N VAL A 50 7.66 -1.48 3.98
CA VAL A 50 6.93 -2.54 3.28
C VAL A 50 7.77 -3.01 2.08
N PRO A 51 8.01 -4.33 1.94
CA PRO A 51 8.78 -4.85 0.83
C PRO A 51 8.22 -4.39 -0.51
N LEU A 52 9.10 -3.98 -1.43
CA LEU A 52 8.74 -3.38 -2.72
C LEU A 52 7.72 -4.24 -3.50
N ALA A 53 7.91 -5.55 -3.53
CA ALA A 53 7.03 -6.49 -4.22
C ALA A 53 5.58 -6.46 -3.69
N LEU A 54 5.41 -6.35 -2.37
CA LEU A 54 4.08 -6.28 -1.76
C LEU A 54 3.43 -4.93 -2.06
N SER A 55 4.19 -3.83 -1.96
CA SER A 55 3.70 -2.50 -2.33
C SER A 55 3.29 -2.43 -3.79
N MET A 56 4.08 -2.99 -4.71
CA MET A 56 3.75 -3.06 -6.14
C MET A 56 2.48 -3.86 -6.41
N ARG A 57 2.24 -4.95 -5.67
CA ARG A 57 1.01 -5.76 -5.79
C ARG A 57 -0.24 -5.01 -5.35
N LEU A 58 -0.14 -4.16 -4.32
CA LEU A 58 -1.28 -3.41 -3.79
C LEU A 58 -1.58 -2.13 -4.60
N MET A 59 -0.58 -1.57 -5.25
CA MET A 59 -0.67 -0.28 -5.95
C MET A 59 -1.78 -0.19 -7.02
N PRO A 60 -2.05 -1.21 -7.86
CA PRO A 60 -3.14 -1.16 -8.84
C PRO A 60 -4.54 -0.98 -8.22
N HIS A 61 -4.68 -1.22 -6.92
CA HIS A 61 -5.95 -1.05 -6.18
C HIS A 61 -6.09 0.32 -5.53
N LEU A 62 -5.08 1.19 -5.64
CA LEU A 62 -5.15 2.55 -5.10
C LEU A 62 -5.97 3.47 -6.00
N ARG A 63 -6.55 4.51 -5.40
CA ARG A 63 -7.25 5.58 -6.13
C ARG A 63 -6.24 6.42 -6.90
N GLU A 64 -6.68 7.00 -8.00
CA GLU A 64 -5.82 7.81 -8.87
C GLU A 64 -5.16 8.99 -8.15
N LYS A 65 -5.89 9.66 -7.24
CA LYS A 65 -5.35 10.75 -6.39
C LYS A 65 -4.11 10.29 -5.61
N ASP A 66 -4.16 9.10 -5.01
CA ASP A 66 -3.06 8.56 -4.22
C ASP A 66 -1.90 8.11 -5.10
N LEU A 67 -2.18 7.53 -6.27
CA LEU A 67 -1.14 7.22 -7.26
C LEU A 67 -0.41 8.48 -7.74
N ARG A 68 -1.13 9.59 -7.98
CA ARG A 68 -0.53 10.88 -8.35
C ARG A 68 0.38 11.43 -7.23
N GLN A 69 0.02 11.22 -5.96
CA GLN A 69 0.88 11.58 -4.84
C GLN A 69 2.15 10.72 -4.79
N LEU A 70 2.01 9.40 -4.92
CA LEU A 70 3.15 8.47 -4.94
C LEU A 70 4.10 8.75 -6.11
N ALA A 71 3.56 9.03 -7.29
CA ALA A 71 4.32 9.38 -8.50
C ALA A 71 5.23 10.62 -8.32
N LYS A 72 4.91 11.50 -7.37
CA LYS A 72 5.67 12.72 -7.04
C LYS A 72 6.48 12.60 -5.76
N SER A 73 6.28 11.53 -4.98
CA SER A 73 6.93 11.35 -3.68
C SER A 73 8.41 11.01 -3.83
N LYS A 74 9.25 11.71 -3.08
CA LYS A 74 10.69 11.40 -2.91
C LYS A 74 10.96 10.48 -1.70
N ASN A 75 9.92 10.18 -0.91
CA ASN A 75 10.01 9.41 0.33
C ASN A 75 9.75 7.91 0.12
N ILE A 76 9.71 7.44 -1.13
CA ILE A 76 9.46 6.05 -1.49
C ILE A 76 10.53 5.58 -2.50
N PRO A 77 10.74 4.26 -2.64
CA PRO A 77 11.64 3.73 -3.66
C PRO A 77 11.31 4.25 -5.07
N SER A 78 12.35 4.55 -5.87
CA SER A 78 12.21 5.09 -7.23
C SER A 78 11.35 4.20 -8.13
N ALA A 79 11.50 2.87 -8.01
CA ALA A 79 10.71 1.88 -8.73
C ALA A 79 9.20 1.97 -8.38
N LEU A 80 8.87 2.27 -7.12
CA LEU A 80 7.49 2.45 -6.68
C LEU A 80 6.88 3.73 -7.26
N SER A 81 7.66 4.82 -7.28
CA SER A 81 7.25 6.07 -7.92
C SER A 81 7.06 5.92 -9.43
N ALA A 82 7.97 5.22 -10.11
CA ALA A 82 7.87 4.93 -11.54
C ALA A 82 6.62 4.10 -11.89
N GLN A 83 6.32 3.07 -11.09
CA GLN A 83 5.11 2.27 -11.29
C GLN A 83 3.84 3.10 -11.06
N ALA A 84 3.82 3.99 -10.06
CA ALA A 84 2.70 4.88 -9.83
C ALA A 84 2.47 5.82 -11.02
N ARG A 85 3.53 6.38 -11.62
CA ARG A 85 3.45 7.19 -12.85
C ARG A 85 2.82 6.40 -14.00
N LYS A 86 3.28 5.17 -14.23
CA LYS A 86 2.74 4.28 -15.27
C LYS A 86 1.24 4.03 -15.08
N LEU A 87 0.79 3.77 -13.85
CA LEU A 87 -0.62 3.55 -13.54
C LEU A 87 -1.48 4.82 -13.69
N VAL A 88 -0.94 5.99 -13.36
CA VAL A 88 -1.65 7.26 -13.60
C VAL A 88 -1.84 7.48 -15.11
N MET A 89 -0.79 7.29 -15.91
CA MET A 89 -0.84 7.46 -17.37
C MET A 89 -1.81 6.48 -18.04
N SER A 90 -1.81 5.22 -17.62
CA SER A 90 -2.71 4.21 -18.19
C SER A 90 -4.19 4.46 -17.85
N ARG A 91 -4.48 5.11 -16.72
CA ARG A 91 -5.84 5.48 -16.31
C ARG A 91 -6.32 6.76 -16.97
N SER A 92 -5.43 7.73 -17.21
CA SER A 92 -5.79 8.94 -17.97
C SER A 92 -6.07 8.64 -19.44
N GLY A 93 -5.36 7.67 -20.05
CA GLY A 93 -5.58 7.26 -21.44
C GLY A 93 -6.85 6.44 -21.68
N ARG A 94 -7.49 5.91 -20.62
CA ARG A 94 -8.73 5.12 -20.70
C ARG A 94 -10.00 5.97 -20.57
N LYS A 95 -9.86 7.28 -20.44
CA LYS A 95 -10.94 8.26 -20.27
C LYS A 95 -11.32 8.98 -21.58
N GLY A 96 -10.85 8.47 -22.72
CA GLY A 96 -11.26 8.88 -24.07
C GLY A 96 -12.24 7.88 -24.64
#